data_AF-A0AAJ2H6E6-F1
#
_entry.id   AF-A0AAJ2H6E6-F1
#
_cell.length_a   1.000
_cell.length_b   1.000
_cell.length_c   1.000
_cell.angle_alpha   90.00
_cell.angle_beta   90.00
_cell.angle_gamma   90.00
#
_symmetry.space_group_name_H-M   'P 1'
#
loop_
_entity.id
_entity.type
_entity.pdbx_description
1 polymer ?
#
loop_
_entity_poly.entity_id
_entity_poly.type
_entity_poly.pdbx_seq_one_letter_code
_entity_poly.pdbx_strand_id
1 'polypeptide(L)'
;VSEDGSLSKSDITDYVNSNIAEPLSRVQGVGSIQVFGGSYAMRIWLDPNKLMSFQLTPADINAAIRAQNTQVSVGQLGGAPSVQGQEINATVTAQSRLQTPEQFRKIYLKNMPNGAQVRLEDVARVEMGSDNYQFD
;
A
#
# COMPACT_ATOMS: atom_id res chain seq x y z
N VAL A 1 -4.89 -7.65 22.06
CA VAL A 1 -6.15 -8.28 21.61
C VAL A 1 -7.27 -7.71 22.46
N SER A 2 -8.41 -7.38 21.86
CA SER A 2 -9.55 -6.85 22.60
C SER A 2 -10.13 -7.89 23.55
N GLU A 3 -10.85 -7.44 24.58
CA GLU A 3 -11.48 -8.33 25.57
C GLU A 3 -12.47 -9.33 24.95
N ASP A 4 -13.10 -8.95 23.84
CA ASP A 4 -14.02 -9.78 23.04
C ASP A 4 -13.34 -10.54 21.89
N GLY A 5 -12.04 -10.36 21.68
CA GLY A 5 -11.26 -10.99 20.61
C GLY A 5 -11.57 -10.50 19.20
N SER A 6 -12.44 -9.49 19.01
CA SER A 6 -12.80 -8.95 17.69
C SER A 6 -11.69 -8.14 17.03
N LEU A 7 -10.74 -7.62 17.82
CA LEU A 7 -9.63 -6.79 17.37
C LEU A 7 -8.29 -7.42 17.75
N SER A 8 -7.42 -7.59 16.76
CA SER A 8 -6.03 -7.96 16.96
C SER A 8 -5.24 -6.84 17.64
N LYS A 9 -4.02 -7.14 18.10
CA LYS A 9 -3.11 -6.12 18.65
C LYS A 9 -2.80 -5.02 17.61
N SER A 10 -2.67 -5.39 16.34
CA SER A 10 -2.46 -4.46 15.23
C SER A 10 -3.67 -3.56 15.00
N ASP A 11 -4.90 -4.11 15.08
CA ASP A 11 -6.14 -3.32 14.91
C ASP A 11 -6.23 -2.21 15.97
N ILE A 12 -5.95 -2.56 17.22
CA ILE A 12 -5.99 -1.61 18.34
C ILE A 12 -4.89 -0.56 18.19
N THR A 13 -3.68 -0.97 17.80
CA THR A 13 -2.57 -0.03 17.62
C THR A 13 -2.84 0.95 16.48
N ASP A 14 -3.36 0.45 15.35
CA ASP A 14 -3.71 1.28 14.21
C ASP A 14 -4.82 2.28 14.57
N TYR A 15 -5.83 1.85 15.32
CA TYR A 15 -6.87 2.73 15.82
C TYR A 15 -6.31 3.84 16.72
N VAL A 16 -5.41 3.49 17.65
CA VAL A 16 -4.74 4.46 18.54
C VAL A 16 -3.90 5.45 17.74
N ASN A 17 -3.10 4.98 16.78
CA ASN A 17 -2.27 5.85 15.94
C ASN A 17 -3.12 6.80 15.09
N SER A 18 -4.17 6.28 14.45
CA SER A 18 -4.97 7.01 13.47
C SER A 18 -5.99 7.97 14.11
N ASN A 19 -6.49 7.66 15.32
CA ASN A 19 -7.61 8.41 15.93
C ASN A 19 -7.29 9.06 17.28
N ILE A 20 -6.29 8.56 18.02
CA ILE A 20 -6.09 8.94 19.44
C ILE A 20 -4.78 9.72 19.62
N ALA A 21 -3.68 9.26 19.04
CA ALA A 21 -2.35 9.82 19.24
C ALA A 21 -2.26 11.28 18.78
N GLU A 22 -2.83 11.59 17.61
CA GLU A 22 -2.76 12.93 17.02
C GLU A 22 -3.56 13.98 17.82
N PRO A 23 -4.81 13.73 18.25
CA PRO A 23 -5.51 14.60 19.20
C PRO A 23 -4.82 14.77 20.56
N LEU A 24 -4.30 13.68 21.16
CA LEU A 24 -3.61 13.74 22.46
C LEU A 24 -2.31 14.54 22.38
N SER A 25 -1.59 14.48 21.26
CA SER A 25 -0.34 15.24 21.07
C SER A 25 -0.53 16.75 21.16
N ARG A 26 -1.76 17.23 20.93
CA ARG A 26 -2.13 18.66 20.98
C ARG A 26 -2.62 19.13 22.35
N VAL A 27 -2.77 18.23 23.33
CA VAL A 27 -3.19 18.61 24.68
C VAL A 27 -2.06 19.35 25.37
N GLN A 28 -2.37 20.52 25.94
CA GLN A 28 -1.38 21.35 26.61
C GLN A 28 -0.68 20.60 27.75
N GLY A 29 0.65 20.57 27.73
CA GLY A 29 1.47 19.86 28.71
C GLY A 29 1.96 18.47 28.25
N VAL A 30 1.53 17.98 27.10
CA VAL A 30 2.08 16.76 26.49
C VAL A 30 3.34 17.11 25.69
N GLY A 31 4.48 16.49 26.05
CA GLY A 31 5.77 16.72 25.38
C GLY A 31 6.03 15.77 24.20
N SER A 32 5.85 14.47 24.41
CA SER A 32 5.95 13.46 23.35
C SER A 32 5.01 12.29 23.65
N ILE A 33 4.60 11.59 22.59
CA ILE A 33 3.78 10.38 22.67
C ILE A 33 4.52 9.27 21.97
N GLN A 34 4.68 8.14 22.66
CA GLN A 34 5.13 6.89 22.07
C GLN A 34 3.95 5.92 22.06
N VAL A 35 3.49 5.55 20.87
CA VAL A 35 2.51 4.47 20.73
C VAL A 35 3.27 3.14 20.70
N PHE A 36 2.82 2.19 21.49
CA PHE A 36 3.39 0.84 21.55
C PHE A 36 2.62 -0.08 20.61
N GLY A 37 3.29 -0.56 19.56
CA GLY A 37 2.76 -1.43 18.51
C GLY A 37 2.99 -0.84 17.11
N GLY A 38 2.93 -1.68 16.07
CA GLY A 38 3.08 -1.24 14.68
C GLY A 38 1.73 -0.96 14.00
N SER A 39 1.60 0.18 13.34
CA SER A 39 0.50 0.49 12.41
C SER A 39 0.43 -0.53 11.25
N TYR A 40 -0.68 -0.56 10.51
CA TYR A 40 -0.79 -1.46 9.37
C TYR A 40 0.22 -1.10 8.27
N ALA A 41 0.95 -2.12 7.81
CA ALA A 41 1.81 -2.07 6.66
C ALA A 41 1.48 -3.24 5.72
N MET A 42 1.58 -2.96 4.42
CA MET A 42 1.57 -4.01 3.40
C MET A 42 2.91 -4.74 3.46
N ARG A 43 2.88 -5.99 3.92
CA ARG A 43 4.08 -6.84 4.03
C ARG A 43 4.20 -7.73 2.81
N ILE A 44 5.38 -7.72 2.21
CA ILE A 44 5.73 -8.49 1.03
C ILE A 44 6.92 -9.38 1.40
N TRP A 45 6.65 -10.65 1.67
CA TRP A 45 7.65 -11.64 2.03
C TRP A 45 8.14 -12.35 0.77
N LEU A 46 9.35 -12.01 0.33
CA LEU A 46 9.95 -12.56 -0.88
C LEU A 46 10.37 -14.02 -0.68
N ASP A 47 10.12 -14.85 -1.69
CA ASP A 47 10.64 -16.22 -1.77
C ASP A 47 11.90 -16.23 -2.66
N PRO A 48 13.11 -16.41 -2.08
CA PRO A 48 14.36 -16.34 -2.84
C PRO A 48 14.48 -17.44 -3.91
N ASN A 49 13.90 -18.63 -3.67
CA ASN A 49 13.95 -19.73 -4.62
C ASN A 49 13.09 -19.43 -5.86
N LYS A 50 11.92 -18.83 -5.65
CA LYS A 50 11.04 -18.42 -6.75
C LYS A 50 11.62 -17.25 -7.52
N LEU A 51 12.18 -16.25 -6.82
CA LEU A 51 12.89 -15.13 -7.47
C LEU A 51 14.01 -15.64 -8.39
N MET A 52 14.83 -16.58 -7.91
CA MET A 52 15.89 -17.18 -8.72
C MET A 52 15.34 -17.92 -9.94
N SER A 53 14.25 -18.68 -9.77
CA SER A 53 13.59 -19.44 -10.85
C SER A 53 13.08 -18.54 -11.98
N PHE A 54 12.61 -17.33 -11.65
CA PHE A 54 12.14 -16.35 -12.62
C PHE A 54 13.22 -15.34 -13.07
N GLN A 55 14.47 -15.50 -12.61
CA GLN A 55 15.58 -14.55 -12.78
C GLN A 55 15.16 -13.11 -12.40
N LEU A 56 14.55 -12.98 -11.22
CA LEU A 56 14.15 -11.70 -10.63
C LEU A 56 15.01 -11.41 -9.41
N THR A 57 15.25 -10.12 -9.17
CA THR A 57 15.96 -9.62 -8.00
C THR A 57 15.03 -8.82 -7.09
N PRO A 58 15.37 -8.62 -5.80
CA PRO A 58 14.61 -7.72 -4.93
C PRO A 58 14.51 -6.27 -5.49
N ALA A 59 15.49 -5.84 -6.28
CA ALA A 59 15.46 -4.53 -6.93
C ALA A 59 14.34 -4.44 -7.97
N ASP A 60 14.11 -5.51 -8.75
CA ASP A 60 13.02 -5.59 -9.74
C ASP A 60 11.65 -5.50 -9.04
N ILE A 61 11.51 -6.17 -7.89
CA ILE A 61 10.28 -6.12 -7.10
C ILE A 61 10.01 -4.70 -6.58
N ASN A 62 11.03 -4.05 -6.01
CA ASN A 62 10.92 -2.67 -5.56
C ASN A 62 10.56 -1.71 -6.70
N ALA A 63 11.16 -1.89 -7.88
CA ALA A 63 10.85 -1.08 -9.06
C ALA A 63 9.40 -1.29 -9.51
N ALA A 64 8.93 -2.54 -9.58
CA ALA A 64 7.56 -2.86 -9.97
C ALA A 64 6.52 -2.28 -9.00
N ILE A 65 6.76 -2.39 -7.68
CA ILE A 65 5.88 -1.80 -6.66
C ILE A 65 5.85 -0.28 -6.81
N ARG A 66 7.00 0.38 -6.96
CA ARG A 66 7.07 1.84 -7.12
C ARG A 66 6.41 2.31 -8.41
N ALA A 67 6.43 1.52 -9.47
CA ALA A 67 5.81 1.88 -10.75
C ALA A 67 4.29 1.70 -10.75
N GLN A 68 3.78 0.66 -10.07
CA GLN A 68 2.35 0.28 -10.11
C GLN A 68 1.55 0.71 -8.88
N ASN A 69 2.20 1.01 -7.75
CA ASN A 69 1.57 1.60 -6.58
C ASN A 69 1.77 3.13 -6.58
N THR A 70 1.28 3.79 -7.63
CA THR A 70 1.38 5.26 -7.77
C THR A 70 -0.01 5.89 -7.84
N GLN A 71 -0.08 7.16 -7.45
CA GLN A 71 -1.24 7.99 -7.73
C GLN A 71 -0.88 8.89 -8.92
N VAL A 72 -1.52 8.67 -10.06
CA VAL A 72 -1.32 9.50 -11.25
C VAL A 72 -2.56 10.37 -11.46
N SER A 73 -2.37 11.69 -11.41
CA SER A 73 -3.39 12.64 -11.86
C SER A 73 -3.23 12.85 -13.36
N VAL A 74 -4.28 12.60 -14.12
CA VAL A 74 -4.28 12.71 -15.59
C VAL A 74 -5.07 13.93 -16.07
N GLY A 75 -5.40 14.86 -15.17
CA GLY A 75 -6.08 16.11 -15.48
C GLY A 75 -7.60 15.98 -15.50
N GLN A 76 -8.25 16.77 -16.35
CA GLN A 76 -9.71 16.89 -16.40
C GLN A 76 -10.20 16.94 -17.86
N LEU A 77 -11.30 16.24 -18.15
CA LEU A 77 -12.07 16.45 -19.38
C LEU A 77 -12.75 17.81 -19.30
N GLY A 78 -12.60 18.64 -20.33
CA GLY A 78 -13.16 20.00 -20.34
C GLY A 78 -12.49 20.94 -19.34
N GLY A 79 -11.26 20.66 -18.91
CA GLY A 79 -10.45 21.58 -18.10
C GLY A 79 -10.07 22.84 -18.88
N ALA A 80 -9.87 23.95 -18.17
CA ALA A 80 -9.49 25.22 -18.79
C ALA A 80 -8.03 25.20 -19.29
N PRO A 81 -7.72 25.87 -20.42
CA PRO A 81 -8.65 26.56 -21.32
C PRO A 81 -9.46 25.57 -22.18
N SER A 82 -10.79 25.72 -22.20
CA SER A 82 -11.71 24.83 -22.91
C SER A 82 -12.33 25.50 -24.14
N VAL A 83 -12.85 24.69 -25.06
CA VAL A 83 -13.62 25.19 -26.21
C VAL A 83 -14.92 25.87 -25.75
N GLN A 84 -15.38 26.87 -26.50
CA GLN A 84 -16.61 27.60 -26.20
C GLN A 84 -17.83 26.66 -26.32
N GLY A 85 -18.67 26.60 -25.28
CA GLY A 85 -19.80 25.67 -25.21
C GLY A 85 -19.49 24.32 -24.55
N GLN A 86 -18.31 24.13 -23.95
CA GLN A 86 -18.02 22.94 -23.15
C GLN A 86 -18.87 22.90 -21.87
N GLU A 87 -19.87 22.03 -21.81
CA GLU A 87 -20.75 21.87 -20.65
C GLU A 87 -20.26 20.84 -19.62
N ILE A 88 -19.44 19.86 -20.05
CA ILE A 88 -18.96 18.77 -19.19
C ILE A 88 -17.53 19.07 -18.71
N ASN A 89 -17.36 19.22 -17.40
CA ASN A 89 -16.05 19.19 -16.75
C ASN A 89 -15.97 17.99 -15.79
N ALA A 90 -15.00 17.11 -15.98
CA ALA A 90 -14.84 15.91 -15.15
C ALA A 90 -13.37 15.63 -14.87
N THR A 91 -13.03 15.37 -13.60
CA THR A 91 -11.66 14.97 -13.24
C THR A 91 -11.42 13.53 -13.67
N VAL A 92 -10.31 13.30 -14.37
CA VAL A 92 -9.91 11.97 -14.81
C VAL A 92 -8.89 11.41 -13.83
N THR A 93 -9.16 10.20 -13.34
CA THR A 93 -8.26 9.46 -12.46
C THR A 93 -7.77 8.21 -13.21
N ALA A 94 -6.45 8.02 -13.30
CA ALA A 94 -5.88 6.86 -14.01
C ALA A 94 -5.55 5.72 -13.05
N GLN A 95 -4.45 5.85 -12.31
CA GLN A 95 -4.01 4.85 -11.33
C GLN A 95 -4.08 5.47 -9.95
N SER A 96 -4.71 4.76 -9.02
CA SER A 96 -4.67 5.07 -7.60
C SER A 96 -3.73 4.12 -6.86
N ARG A 97 -3.25 4.55 -5.69
CA ARG A 97 -2.47 3.67 -4.82
C ARG A 97 -3.23 2.38 -4.54
N LEU A 98 -2.51 1.27 -4.52
CA LEU A 98 -3.04 -0.03 -4.15
C LEU A 98 -3.31 -0.04 -2.64
N GLN A 99 -4.44 -0.63 -2.24
CA GLN A 99 -4.93 -0.63 -0.87
C GLN A 99 -5.03 -2.03 -0.27
N THR A 100 -5.28 -3.06 -1.08
CA THR A 100 -5.53 -4.41 -0.57
C THR A 100 -4.41 -5.39 -0.95
N PRO A 101 -4.15 -6.43 -0.14
CA PRO A 101 -3.18 -7.47 -0.48
C PRO A 101 -3.41 -8.09 -1.86
N GLU A 102 -4.67 -8.25 -2.27
CA GLU A 102 -5.07 -8.81 -3.57
C GLU A 102 -4.63 -7.92 -4.73
N GLN A 103 -4.66 -6.60 -4.54
CA GLN A 103 -4.19 -5.65 -5.54
C GLN A 103 -2.66 -5.72 -5.67
N PHE A 104 -1.95 -5.81 -4.55
CA PHE A 104 -0.49 -5.98 -4.54
C PHE A 104 -0.06 -7.31 -5.16
N ARG A 105 -0.75 -8.42 -4.87
CA ARG A 105 -0.50 -9.75 -5.47
C ARG A 105 -0.51 -9.72 -6.99
N LYS A 106 -1.36 -8.87 -7.58
CA LYS A 106 -1.52 -8.72 -9.03
C LYS A 106 -0.50 -7.79 -9.69
N ILE A 107 0.43 -7.20 -8.93
CA ILE A 107 1.52 -6.38 -9.50
C ILE A 107 2.28 -7.22 -10.53
N TYR A 108 2.34 -6.70 -11.76
CA TYR A 108 3.04 -7.34 -12.86
C TYR A 108 4.55 -7.20 -12.69
N LEU A 109 5.31 -8.27 -12.94
CA LEU A 109 6.76 -8.28 -12.84
C LEU A 109 7.42 -8.42 -14.21
N LYS A 110 7.13 -9.51 -14.94
CA LYS A 110 7.71 -9.77 -16.27
C LYS A 110 6.87 -10.76 -17.08
N ASN A 111 7.14 -10.81 -18.38
CA ASN A 111 6.71 -11.90 -19.25
C ASN A 111 7.80 -12.97 -19.34
N MET A 112 7.38 -14.22 -19.39
CA MET A 112 8.23 -15.37 -19.66
C MET A 112 8.35 -15.61 -21.17
N PRO A 113 9.42 -16.27 -21.65
CA PRO A 113 9.60 -16.57 -23.08
C PRO A 113 8.45 -17.37 -23.70
N ASN A 114 7.71 -18.13 -22.90
CA ASN A 114 6.54 -18.91 -23.31
C ASN A 114 5.22 -18.09 -23.33
N GLY A 115 5.28 -16.78 -23.06
CA GLY A 115 4.12 -15.89 -23.02
C GLY A 115 3.37 -15.84 -21.68
N ALA A 116 3.77 -16.63 -20.68
CA ALA A 116 3.19 -16.55 -19.35
C ALA A 116 3.60 -15.24 -18.64
N GLN A 117 2.71 -14.67 -17.84
CA GLN A 117 2.98 -13.49 -17.03
C GLN A 117 3.40 -13.91 -15.62
N VAL A 118 4.41 -13.25 -15.06
CA VAL A 118 4.83 -13.39 -13.67
C VAL A 118 4.33 -12.18 -12.88
N ARG A 119 3.67 -12.45 -11.76
CA ARG A 119 3.12 -11.46 -10.83
C ARG A 119 3.78 -11.56 -9.47
N LEU A 120 3.51 -10.58 -8.61
CA LEU A 120 4.07 -10.57 -7.25
C LEU A 120 3.67 -11.80 -6.44
N GLU A 121 2.43 -12.30 -6.60
CA GLU A 121 1.97 -13.53 -5.93
C GLU A 121 2.78 -14.78 -6.30
N ASP A 122 3.41 -14.79 -7.48
CA ASP A 122 4.22 -15.93 -7.92
C ASP A 122 5.55 -16.00 -7.18
N VAL A 123 6.02 -14.90 -6.58
CA VAL A 123 7.37 -14.80 -5.98
C VAL A 123 7.37 -14.27 -4.55
N ALA A 124 6.21 -13.87 -4.01
CA ALA A 124 6.10 -13.32 -2.67
C ALA A 124 4.75 -13.61 -2.02
N ARG A 125 4.76 -13.79 -0.69
CA ARG A 125 3.54 -13.78 0.12
C ARG A 125 3.23 -12.34 0.52
N VAL A 126 2.00 -11.90 0.23
CA VAL A 126 1.52 -10.55 0.52
C VAL A 126 0.42 -10.60 1.57
N GLU A 127 0.59 -9.84 2.65
CA GLU A 127 -0.37 -9.75 3.74
C GLU A 127 -0.36 -8.35 4.37
N MET A 128 -1.47 -7.99 5.01
CA MET A 128 -1.53 -6.82 5.87
C MET A 128 -1.07 -7.23 7.27
N GLY A 129 -0.02 -6.58 7.78
CA GLY A 129 0.56 -6.88 9.09
C GLY A 129 1.09 -5.62 9.77
N SER A 130 1.69 -5.75 10.94
CA SER A 130 2.28 -4.60 11.65
C SER A 130 3.56 -4.13 10.97
N ASP A 131 3.80 -2.81 10.94
CA ASP A 131 5.01 -2.18 10.37
C ASP A 131 6.28 -2.43 11.20
N ASN A 132 6.14 -2.82 12.46
CA ASN A 132 7.26 -3.25 13.29
C ASN A 132 6.85 -4.45 14.17
N TYR A 133 7.70 -5.48 14.17
CA TYR A 133 7.55 -6.69 14.98
C TYR A 133 8.45 -6.69 16.22
N GLN A 134 9.26 -5.65 16.46
CA GLN A 134 10.17 -5.58 17.62
C GLN A 134 9.45 -5.59 18.98
N PHE A 135 8.17 -5.23 19.01
CA PHE A 135 7.35 -5.15 20.22
C PHE A 135 6.29 -6.26 20.28
N ASP A 136 6.37 -7.26 19.41
CA ASP A 136 5.46 -8.42 19.39
C ASP A 136 5.91 -9.56 20.30
#